data_AF-A0A941YWF1-F1
#
_entry.id   AF-A0A941YWF1-F1
#
_cell.length_a   1.000
_cell.length_b   1.000
_cell.length_c   1.000
_cell.angle_alpha   90.00
_cell.angle_beta   90.00
_cell.angle_gamma   90.00
#
_symmetry.space_group_name_H-M   'P 1'
#
loop_
_entity.id
_entity.type
_entity.pdbx_description
1 polymer ?
#
loop_
_entity_poly.entity_id
_entity_poly.type
_entity_poly.pdbx_seq_one_letter_code
_entity_poly.pdbx_strand_id
1 'polypeptide(L)'
;MKALRQLGFLKLSLRAENSSPDEDHRVIELFRNRAELKKQYGSLQEEIFRLKDLIKQQEGATQRVQEMLNTLEGRLSSSETAYAALVFYQLRRLWQSGRELITQFTADLARQQEERERRAHLAQHNRRQFAKKQAAEQQLAAAQTIHDEAVAQQARLEGERAALTRFWHYFKRRALAHQITAAQLSVANAVTALAQARALVEQVVNEPNPEFPGLSLDARRAINIAAIAYAEVLCLRVASLKTPLVAMAREATGQREAPDSYGTPQECVLLMGQINRAQTLIAERAGLPDQIRVRSERLKRVAKYRGANDGAPTTDSIGRSEGDVLESPALGNDAPKLPNVLAEDIWDLFRILLR
;
A
#
# COMPACT_ATOMS: atom_id res chain seq x y z
N MET A 1 -26.67 40.56 -72.44
CA MET A 1 -26.45 39.93 -73.76
C MET A 1 -26.02 38.49 -73.51
N LYS A 2 -26.87 37.51 -73.86
CA LYS A 2 -26.71 36.60 -75.03
C LYS A 2 -25.49 35.68 -74.86
N ALA A 3 -25.54 34.36 -75.00
CA ALA A 3 -26.57 33.37 -75.30
C ALA A 3 -25.92 31.98 -75.00
N LEU A 4 -26.67 30.96 -74.55
CA LEU A 4 -26.97 29.73 -75.32
C LEU A 4 -25.75 29.15 -76.08
N ARG A 5 -25.34 27.89 -75.97
CA ARG A 5 -26.13 26.65 -75.89
C ARG A 5 -25.16 25.45 -75.84
N GLN A 6 -25.61 24.38 -75.17
CA GLN A 6 -25.52 22.96 -75.59
C GLN A 6 -24.18 22.39 -76.05
N LEU A 7 -23.77 21.32 -75.36
CA LEU A 7 -23.24 20.02 -75.83
C LEU A 7 -22.36 19.49 -74.67
N GLY A 8 -22.50 18.29 -74.12
CA GLY A 8 -23.50 17.27 -74.32
C GLY A 8 -23.63 16.48 -73.01
N PHE A 9 -24.82 15.95 -72.81
CA PHE A 9 -25.11 14.92 -71.83
C PHE A 9 -24.22 13.70 -72.09
N LEU A 10 -23.07 13.60 -71.44
CA LEU A 10 -22.59 12.30 -70.98
C LEU A 10 -23.12 12.14 -69.57
N LYS A 11 -24.37 11.65 -69.51
CA LYS A 11 -24.81 10.82 -68.40
C LYS A 11 -23.74 9.74 -68.24
N LEU A 12 -22.79 9.96 -67.34
CA LEU A 12 -22.27 8.88 -66.53
C LEU A 12 -23.48 8.40 -65.74
N SER A 13 -24.26 7.54 -66.39
CA SER A 13 -24.99 6.49 -65.73
C SER A 13 -23.96 5.74 -64.92
N LEU A 14 -23.68 6.21 -63.71
CA LEU A 14 -23.38 5.36 -62.57
C LEU A 14 -24.62 4.49 -62.44
N ARG A 15 -24.62 3.46 -63.29
CA ARG A 15 -25.43 2.29 -63.17
C ARG A 15 -25.08 1.78 -61.78
N ALA A 16 -25.96 2.08 -60.82
CA ALA A 16 -26.03 1.39 -59.56
C ALA A 16 -26.50 -0.04 -59.88
N GLU A 17 -25.67 -0.79 -60.58
CA GLU A 17 -25.79 -2.24 -60.68
C GLU A 17 -24.50 -2.80 -60.11
N ASN A 18 -24.67 -3.30 -58.90
CA ASN A 18 -23.75 -4.19 -58.22
C ASN A 18 -22.40 -3.54 -57.86
N SER A 19 -22.39 -2.55 -56.97
CA SER A 19 -21.39 -2.67 -55.91
C SER A 19 -21.73 -3.98 -55.21
N SER A 20 -20.89 -5.00 -55.37
CA SER A 20 -21.06 -6.21 -54.58
C SER A 20 -21.08 -5.76 -53.12
N PRO A 21 -21.86 -6.41 -52.23
CA PRO A 21 -21.81 -6.08 -50.81
C PRO A 21 -20.38 -6.05 -50.27
N ASP A 22 -19.46 -6.82 -50.89
CA ASP A 22 -18.00 -6.77 -50.64
C ASP A 22 -17.34 -5.40 -50.87
N GLU A 23 -17.71 -4.63 -51.90
CA GLU A 23 -17.08 -3.33 -52.19
C GLU A 23 -17.46 -2.27 -51.14
N ASP A 24 -18.74 -2.23 -50.74
CA ASP A 24 -19.22 -1.32 -49.70
C ASP A 24 -18.65 -1.69 -48.32
N HIS A 25 -18.52 -3.00 -48.01
CA HIS A 25 -17.83 -3.47 -46.81
C HIS A 25 -16.36 -3.09 -46.80
N ARG A 26 -15.66 -3.22 -47.93
CA ARG A 26 -14.23 -2.84 -48.07
C ARG A 26 -14.01 -1.34 -47.89
N VAL A 27 -14.92 -0.50 -48.38
CA VAL A 27 -14.86 0.96 -48.17
C VAL A 27 -15.06 1.30 -46.69
N ILE A 28 -16.02 0.66 -46.02
CA ILE A 28 -16.25 0.83 -44.57
C ILE A 28 -15.01 0.40 -43.76
N GLU A 29 -14.38 -0.71 -44.13
CA GLU A 29 -13.13 -1.18 -43.51
C GLU A 29 -11.98 -0.19 -43.71
N LEU A 30 -11.83 0.40 -44.90
CA LEU A 30 -10.82 1.43 -45.15
C LEU A 30 -11.05 2.69 -44.30
N PHE A 31 -12.31 3.10 -44.10
CA PHE A 31 -12.63 4.24 -43.22
C PHE A 31 -12.38 3.91 -41.75
N ARG A 32 -12.68 2.69 -41.29
CA ARG A 32 -12.36 2.21 -39.94
C ARG A 32 -10.84 2.16 -39.72
N ASN A 33 -10.10 1.57 -40.65
CA ASN A 33 -8.64 1.55 -40.63
C ASN A 33 -8.05 2.96 -40.62
N ARG A 34 -8.58 3.89 -41.42
CA ARG A 34 -8.16 5.30 -41.41
C ARG A 34 -8.46 5.98 -40.07
N ALA A 35 -9.62 5.72 -39.48
CA ALA A 35 -10.01 6.30 -38.20
C ALA A 35 -9.12 5.76 -37.06
N GLU A 36 -8.84 4.46 -37.06
CA GLU A 36 -7.92 3.81 -36.12
C GLU A 36 -6.49 4.32 -36.27
N LEU A 37 -5.98 4.43 -37.52
CA LEU A 37 -4.66 5.02 -37.79
C LEU A 37 -4.58 6.48 -37.35
N LYS A 38 -5.63 7.28 -37.55
CA LYS A 38 -5.67 8.68 -37.08
C LYS A 38 -5.66 8.76 -35.55
N LYS A 39 -6.36 7.84 -34.87
CA LYS A 39 -6.36 7.73 -33.41
C LYS A 39 -4.97 7.34 -32.89
N GLN A 40 -4.35 6.32 -33.48
CA GLN A 40 -2.99 5.89 -33.14
C GLN A 40 -1.95 6.99 -33.40
N TYR A 41 -2.08 7.70 -34.53
CA TYR A 41 -1.22 8.83 -34.84
C TYR A 41 -1.38 9.96 -33.81
N GLY A 42 -2.62 10.28 -33.41
CA GLY A 42 -2.89 11.25 -32.35
C GLY A 42 -2.28 10.84 -31.01
N SER A 43 -2.46 9.58 -30.59
CA SER A 43 -1.87 9.08 -29.35
C SER A 43 -0.33 9.09 -29.38
N LEU A 44 0.27 8.76 -30.54
CA LEU A 44 1.72 8.84 -30.71
C LEU A 44 2.22 10.28 -30.70
N GLN A 45 1.47 11.24 -31.26
CA GLN A 45 1.83 12.65 -31.17
C GLN A 45 1.79 13.13 -29.71
N GLU A 46 0.75 12.79 -28.95
CA GLU A 46 0.66 13.11 -27.52
C GLU A 46 1.83 12.51 -26.72
N GLU A 47 2.19 11.26 -27.01
CA GLU A 47 3.35 10.59 -26.40
C GLU A 47 4.66 11.28 -26.78
N ILE A 48 4.84 11.69 -28.05
CA ILE A 48 6.01 12.45 -28.51
C ILE A 48 6.10 13.79 -27.77
N PHE A 49 5.01 14.52 -27.60
CA PHE A 49 5.01 15.77 -26.84
C PHE A 49 5.39 15.53 -25.37
N ARG A 50 4.80 14.51 -24.73
CA ARG A 50 5.11 14.13 -23.36
C ARG A 50 6.59 13.76 -23.19
N LEU A 51 7.14 12.96 -24.11
CA LEU A 51 8.55 12.57 -24.09
C LEU A 51 9.48 13.76 -24.30
N LYS A 52 9.15 14.68 -25.21
CA LYS A 52 9.91 15.93 -25.39
C LYS A 52 9.92 16.78 -24.12
N ASP A 53 8.79 16.91 -23.43
CA ASP A 53 8.73 17.63 -22.17
C ASP A 53 9.56 16.96 -21.08
N LEU A 54 9.53 15.63 -20.99
CA LEU A 54 10.38 14.87 -20.06
C LEU A 54 11.86 15.05 -20.36
N ILE A 55 12.26 15.02 -21.64
CA ILE A 55 13.64 15.27 -22.05
C ILE A 55 14.06 16.68 -21.64
N LYS A 56 13.25 17.71 -21.93
CA LYS A 56 13.54 19.09 -21.54
C LYS A 56 13.70 19.26 -20.03
N GLN A 57 12.86 18.56 -19.25
CA GLN A 57 12.98 18.54 -17.79
C GLN A 57 14.28 17.87 -17.33
N GLN A 58 14.68 16.76 -17.98
CA GLN A 58 15.93 16.08 -17.69
C GLN A 58 17.14 16.93 -18.07
N GLU A 59 17.15 17.56 -19.25
CA GLU A 59 18.19 18.49 -19.69
C GLU A 59 18.36 19.65 -18.71
N GLY A 60 17.26 20.27 -18.30
CA GLY A 60 17.29 21.33 -17.28
C GLY A 60 17.72 20.85 -15.89
N ALA A 61 17.50 19.58 -15.54
CA ALA A 61 18.05 18.99 -14.32
C ALA A 61 19.56 18.74 -14.44
N THR A 62 20.02 18.20 -15.57
CA THR A 62 21.44 17.95 -15.85
C THR A 62 22.23 19.25 -15.86
N GLN A 63 21.71 20.32 -16.48
CA GLN A 63 22.36 21.63 -16.47
C GLN A 63 22.55 22.17 -15.05
N ARG A 64 21.52 22.08 -14.20
CA ARG A 64 21.62 22.50 -12.79
C ARG A 64 22.66 21.70 -12.00
N VAL A 65 22.77 20.39 -12.27
CA VAL A 65 23.81 19.55 -11.66
C VAL A 65 25.20 19.97 -12.14
N GLN A 66 25.37 20.25 -13.43
CA GLN A 66 26.63 20.73 -13.97
C GLN A 66 27.05 22.06 -13.37
N GLU A 67 26.13 23.02 -13.24
CA GLU A 67 26.39 24.30 -12.55
C GLU A 67 26.84 24.11 -11.10
N MET A 68 26.20 23.18 -10.38
CA MET A 68 26.57 22.85 -9.01
C MET A 68 27.94 22.18 -8.91
N LEU A 69 28.29 21.30 -9.86
CA LEU A 69 29.62 20.68 -9.95
C LEU A 69 30.71 21.71 -10.27
N ASN A 70 30.46 22.62 -11.20
CA ASN A 70 31.40 23.70 -11.53
C ASN A 70 31.64 24.61 -10.32
N THR A 71 30.59 24.92 -9.56
CA THR A 71 30.69 25.69 -8.31
C THR A 71 31.54 24.96 -7.27
N LEU A 72 31.39 23.64 -7.19
CA LEU A 72 32.18 22.80 -6.28
C LEU A 72 33.64 22.72 -6.69
N GLU A 73 33.91 22.54 -7.97
CA GLU A 73 35.26 22.55 -8.52
C GLU A 73 35.96 23.88 -8.21
N GLY A 74 35.26 25.01 -8.40
CA GLY A 74 35.76 26.32 -8.01
C GLY A 74 36.12 26.40 -6.53
N ARG A 75 35.28 25.87 -5.63
CA ARG A 75 35.55 25.85 -4.18
C ARG A 75 36.68 24.92 -3.78
N LEU A 76 36.85 23.80 -4.48
CA LEU A 76 37.94 22.84 -4.21
C LEU A 76 39.28 23.28 -4.80
N SER A 77 39.28 24.22 -5.74
CA SER A 77 40.50 24.76 -6.36
C SER A 77 41.35 25.62 -5.42
N SER A 78 40.75 26.21 -4.37
CA SER A 78 41.44 27.01 -3.35
C SER A 78 41.46 26.28 -2.01
N SER A 79 42.62 26.26 -1.36
CA SER A 79 42.77 25.66 -0.03
C SER A 79 41.96 26.38 1.04
N GLU A 80 41.65 27.67 0.88
CA GLU A 80 40.85 28.44 1.84
C GLU A 80 39.39 27.95 1.91
N THR A 81 38.80 27.63 0.75
CA THR A 81 37.40 27.19 0.63
C THR A 81 37.23 25.68 0.58
N ALA A 82 38.27 24.93 0.20
CA ALA A 82 38.20 23.48 0.04
C ALA A 82 37.89 22.75 1.35
N TYR A 83 38.53 23.12 2.46
CA TYR A 83 38.30 22.48 3.76
C TYR A 83 36.87 22.68 4.26
N ALA A 84 36.33 23.89 4.12
CA ALA A 84 34.96 24.19 4.52
C ALA A 84 33.95 23.41 3.68
N ALA A 85 34.18 23.31 2.36
CA ALA A 85 33.37 22.50 1.47
C ALA A 85 33.39 21.00 1.87
N LEU A 86 34.56 20.44 2.20
CA LEU A 86 34.66 19.05 2.64
C LEU A 86 33.86 18.77 3.92
N VAL A 87 33.99 19.64 4.93
CA VAL A 87 33.21 19.55 6.18
C VAL A 87 31.71 19.60 5.88
N PHE A 88 31.27 20.55 5.05
CA PHE A 88 29.86 20.70 4.66
C PHE A 88 29.28 19.40 4.10
N TYR A 89 29.93 18.80 3.10
CA TYR A 89 29.42 17.58 2.48
C TYR A 89 29.53 16.35 3.39
N GLN A 90 30.53 16.28 4.27
CA GLN A 90 30.62 15.22 5.28
C GLN A 90 29.51 15.32 6.32
N LEU A 91 29.15 16.53 6.77
CA LEU A 91 28.01 16.77 7.66
C LEU A 91 26.68 16.37 6.99
N ARG A 92 26.49 16.72 5.72
CA ARG A 92 25.31 16.28 4.95
C ARG A 92 25.28 14.77 4.78
N ARG A 93 26.44 14.13 4.55
CA ARG A 93 26.54 12.67 4.49
C ARG A 93 26.17 12.03 5.82
N LEU A 94 26.63 12.58 6.94
CA LEU A 94 26.23 12.13 8.28
C LEU A 94 24.70 12.16 8.45
N TRP A 95 24.05 13.28 8.09
CA TRP A 95 22.58 13.40 8.08
C TRP A 95 21.91 12.33 7.22
N GLN A 96 22.38 12.17 5.98
CA GLN A 96 21.85 11.18 5.05
C GLN A 96 22.00 9.76 5.59
N SER A 97 23.15 9.41 6.18
CA SER A 97 23.37 8.08 6.76
C SER A 97 22.42 7.79 7.92
N GLY A 98 22.20 8.75 8.83
CA GLY A 98 21.21 8.56 9.91
C GLY A 98 19.79 8.37 9.38
N ARG A 99 19.40 9.18 8.39
CA ARG A 99 18.10 9.06 7.70
C ARG A 99 17.95 7.71 6.99
N GLU A 100 18.96 7.28 6.23
CA GLU A 100 18.97 6.00 5.50
C GLU A 100 18.79 4.83 6.46
N LEU A 101 19.49 4.84 7.60
CA LEU A 101 19.39 3.80 8.62
C LEU A 101 17.98 3.69 9.21
N ILE A 102 17.36 4.82 9.58
CA ILE A 102 16.01 4.82 10.13
C ILE A 102 14.99 4.40 9.05
N THR A 103 15.16 4.90 7.82
CA THR A 103 14.28 4.56 6.69
C THR A 103 14.29 3.05 6.44
N GLN A 104 15.47 2.44 6.31
CA GLN A 104 15.62 0.99 6.12
C GLN A 104 14.97 0.21 7.27
N PHE A 105 15.24 0.60 8.52
CA PHE A 105 14.66 -0.02 9.69
C PHE A 105 13.12 0.05 9.69
N THR A 106 12.53 1.20 9.37
CA THR A 106 11.07 1.34 9.29
C THR A 106 10.45 0.52 8.16
N ALA A 107 11.10 0.45 7.00
CA ALA A 107 10.65 -0.36 5.88
C ALA A 107 10.68 -1.86 6.24
N ASP A 108 11.74 -2.30 6.92
CA ASP A 108 11.87 -3.69 7.38
C ASP A 108 10.79 -4.04 8.43
N LEU A 109 10.56 -3.16 9.41
CA LEU A 109 9.49 -3.36 10.40
C LEU A 109 8.10 -3.37 9.75
N ALA A 110 7.83 -2.46 8.82
CA ALA A 110 6.56 -2.41 8.10
C ALA A 110 6.33 -3.69 7.31
N ARG A 111 7.33 -4.16 6.57
CA ARG A 111 7.26 -5.42 5.80
C ARG A 111 7.00 -6.62 6.72
N GLN A 112 7.72 -6.71 7.84
CA GLN A 112 7.55 -7.81 8.80
C GLN A 112 6.15 -7.81 9.43
N GLN A 113 5.62 -6.65 9.79
CA GLN A 113 4.28 -6.55 10.38
C GLN A 113 3.19 -6.80 9.34
N GLU A 114 3.36 -6.32 8.12
CA GLU A 114 2.42 -6.55 7.03
C GLU A 114 2.29 -8.05 6.74
N GLU A 115 3.40 -8.78 6.69
CA GLU A 115 3.39 -10.23 6.50
C GLU A 115 2.67 -10.96 7.65
N ARG A 116 2.90 -10.52 8.90
CA ARG A 116 2.23 -11.09 10.08
C ARG A 116 0.73 -10.85 10.06
N GLU A 117 0.30 -9.62 9.83
CA GLU A 117 -1.11 -9.25 9.79
C GLU A 117 -1.83 -9.87 8.60
N ARG A 118 -1.20 -9.92 7.42
CA ARG A 118 -1.74 -10.60 6.24
C ARG A 118 -1.97 -12.08 6.51
N ARG A 119 -1.01 -12.76 7.14
CA ARG A 119 -1.15 -14.17 7.55
C ARG A 119 -2.28 -14.35 8.56
N ALA A 120 -2.36 -13.48 9.57
CA ALA A 120 -3.42 -13.53 10.58
C ALA A 120 -4.81 -13.31 9.96
N HIS A 121 -4.92 -12.35 9.04
CA HIS A 121 -6.16 -12.03 8.32
C HIS A 121 -6.63 -13.21 7.46
N LEU A 122 -5.73 -13.79 6.66
CA LEU A 122 -6.04 -14.99 5.87
C LEU A 122 -6.42 -16.18 6.75
N ALA A 123 -5.71 -16.40 7.86
CA ALA A 123 -6.04 -17.47 8.80
C ALA A 123 -7.42 -17.27 9.44
N GLN A 124 -7.76 -16.04 9.84
CA GLN A 124 -9.06 -15.72 10.40
C GLN A 124 -10.17 -15.90 9.36
N HIS A 125 -9.96 -15.45 8.12
CA HIS A 125 -10.89 -15.66 7.03
C HIS A 125 -11.10 -17.15 6.75
N ASN A 126 -10.03 -17.94 6.61
CA ASN A 126 -10.10 -19.37 6.36
C ASN A 126 -10.85 -20.11 7.48
N ARG A 127 -10.65 -19.73 8.74
CA ARG A 127 -11.41 -20.28 9.88
C ARG A 127 -12.90 -19.97 9.78
N ARG A 128 -13.26 -18.72 9.44
CA ARG A 128 -14.66 -18.30 9.26
C ARG A 128 -15.30 -19.00 8.06
N GLN A 129 -14.59 -19.09 6.94
CA GLN A 129 -15.02 -19.81 5.75
C GLN A 129 -15.25 -21.29 6.02
N PHE A 130 -14.31 -21.95 6.69
CA PHE A 130 -14.45 -23.35 7.07
C PHE A 130 -15.68 -23.57 7.95
N ALA A 131 -15.89 -22.72 8.95
CA ALA A 131 -17.07 -22.80 9.81
C ALA A 131 -18.39 -22.56 9.05
N LYS A 132 -18.43 -21.56 8.15
CA LYS A 132 -19.59 -21.30 7.27
C LYS A 132 -19.88 -22.49 6.36
N LYS A 133 -18.85 -23.06 5.73
CA LYS A 133 -18.96 -24.21 4.85
C LYS A 133 -19.48 -25.43 5.60
N GLN A 134 -18.93 -25.71 6.77
CA GLN A 134 -19.38 -26.82 7.61
C GLN A 134 -20.85 -26.65 8.03
N ALA A 135 -21.27 -25.44 8.41
CA ALA A 135 -22.66 -25.15 8.75
C ALA A 135 -23.61 -25.32 7.53
N ALA A 136 -23.20 -24.84 6.36
CA ALA A 136 -23.98 -24.99 5.12
C ALA A 136 -24.08 -26.47 4.68
N GLU A 137 -23.00 -27.24 4.79
CA GLU A 137 -22.99 -28.68 4.51
C GLU A 137 -23.88 -29.45 5.49
N GLN A 138 -23.87 -29.11 6.78
CA GLN A 138 -24.78 -29.69 7.78
C GLN A 138 -26.25 -29.38 7.45
N GLN A 139 -26.55 -28.14 7.06
CA GLN A 139 -27.90 -27.75 6.65
C GLN A 139 -28.35 -28.48 5.38
N LEU A 140 -27.45 -28.68 4.41
CA LEU A 140 -27.73 -29.46 3.22
C LEU A 140 -28.01 -30.93 3.55
N ALA A 141 -27.19 -31.56 4.40
CA ALA A 141 -27.39 -32.94 4.83
C ALA A 141 -28.74 -33.10 5.56
N ALA A 142 -29.08 -32.18 6.47
CA ALA A 142 -30.37 -32.20 7.16
C ALA A 142 -31.55 -32.03 6.18
N ALA A 143 -31.45 -31.12 5.21
CA ALA A 143 -32.47 -30.92 4.19
C ALA A 143 -32.63 -32.14 3.27
N GLN A 144 -31.53 -32.84 2.95
CA GLN A 144 -31.55 -34.11 2.21
C GLN A 144 -32.30 -35.19 2.99
N THR A 145 -31.98 -35.38 4.28
CA THR A 145 -32.69 -36.35 5.12
C THR A 145 -34.20 -36.07 5.20
N ILE A 146 -34.59 -34.81 5.42
CA ILE A 146 -36.00 -34.40 5.45
C ILE A 146 -36.70 -34.67 4.10
N HIS A 147 -36.01 -34.39 2.99
CA HIS A 147 -36.52 -34.67 1.65
C HIS A 147 -36.74 -36.17 1.42
N ASP A 148 -35.74 -37.00 1.73
CA ASP A 148 -35.80 -38.45 1.55
C ASP A 148 -36.90 -39.08 2.41
N GLU A 149 -37.05 -38.63 3.67
CA GLU A 149 -38.13 -39.06 4.56
C GLU A 149 -39.52 -38.67 4.04
N ALA A 150 -39.68 -37.44 3.53
CA ALA A 150 -40.95 -36.99 2.96
C ALA A 150 -41.34 -37.78 1.71
N VAL A 151 -40.37 -38.07 0.83
CA VAL A 151 -40.57 -38.88 -0.38
C VAL A 151 -40.90 -40.33 -0.02
N ALA A 152 -40.18 -40.94 0.92
CA ALA A 152 -40.45 -42.29 1.38
C ALA A 152 -41.85 -42.41 2.02
N GLN A 153 -42.26 -41.41 2.82
CA GLN A 153 -43.58 -41.37 3.42
C GLN A 153 -44.69 -41.23 2.38
N GLN A 154 -44.50 -40.40 1.35
CA GLN A 154 -45.45 -40.29 0.23
C GLN A 154 -45.58 -41.63 -0.49
N ALA A 155 -44.45 -42.26 -0.86
CA ALA A 155 -44.44 -43.54 -1.57
C ALA A 155 -45.13 -44.66 -0.76
N ARG A 156 -44.92 -44.69 0.56
CA ARG A 156 -45.59 -45.63 1.47
C ARG A 156 -47.10 -45.47 1.45
N LEU A 157 -47.60 -44.24 1.60
CA LEU A 157 -49.04 -43.94 1.58
C LEU A 157 -49.69 -44.25 0.22
N GLU A 158 -48.98 -43.97 -0.87
CA GLU A 158 -49.42 -44.32 -2.23
C GLU A 158 -49.50 -45.84 -2.43
N GLY A 159 -48.50 -46.59 -1.95
CA GLY A 159 -48.49 -48.06 -1.96
C GLY A 159 -49.62 -48.67 -1.14
N GLU A 160 -49.86 -48.16 0.08
CA GLU A 160 -50.99 -48.60 0.92
C GLU A 160 -52.35 -48.35 0.26
N ARG A 161 -52.53 -47.20 -0.38
CA ARG A 161 -53.75 -46.89 -1.13
C ARG A 161 -53.92 -47.82 -2.33
N ALA A 162 -52.84 -48.12 -3.07
CA ALA A 162 -52.85 -48.99 -4.24
C ALA A 162 -53.22 -50.44 -3.88
N ALA A 163 -52.80 -50.93 -2.72
CA ALA A 163 -53.13 -52.27 -2.23
C ALA A 163 -54.64 -52.45 -1.90
N LEU A 164 -55.38 -51.36 -1.69
CA LEU A 164 -56.81 -51.40 -1.34
C LEU A 164 -57.71 -51.45 -2.59
N THR A 165 -57.89 -52.65 -3.16
CA THR A 165 -58.64 -52.83 -4.42
C THR A 165 -60.16 -53.01 -4.24
N ARG A 166 -60.61 -53.60 -3.12
CA ARG A 166 -62.01 -53.98 -2.88
C ARG A 166 -62.96 -52.79 -2.64
N PHE A 167 -64.24 -52.92 -3.00
CA PHE A 167 -65.21 -51.82 -3.04
C PHE A 167 -65.51 -51.19 -1.65
N TRP A 168 -65.54 -51.99 -0.58
CA TRP A 168 -65.81 -51.51 0.79
C TRP A 168 -64.68 -50.69 1.40
N HIS A 169 -63.48 -50.67 0.80
CA HIS A 169 -62.37 -49.81 1.27
C HIS A 169 -62.55 -48.32 0.90
N TYR A 170 -63.73 -47.90 0.41
CA TYR A 170 -64.00 -46.53 -0.02
C TYR A 170 -63.57 -45.46 0.99
N PHE A 171 -64.04 -45.55 2.25
CA PHE A 171 -63.71 -44.57 3.29
C PHE A 171 -62.22 -44.56 3.65
N LYS A 172 -61.58 -45.74 3.73
CA LYS A 172 -60.13 -45.86 3.98
C LYS A 172 -59.29 -45.28 2.85
N ARG A 173 -59.69 -45.50 1.60
CA ARG A 173 -59.05 -44.87 0.41
C ARG A 173 -59.21 -43.36 0.41
N ARG A 174 -60.38 -42.85 0.81
CA ARG A 174 -60.63 -41.40 0.90
C ARG A 174 -59.80 -40.76 2.02
N ALA A 175 -59.68 -41.40 3.18
CA ALA A 175 -58.81 -40.94 4.26
C ALA A 175 -57.33 -40.94 3.84
N LEU A 176 -56.85 -42.01 3.19
CA LEU A 176 -55.48 -42.07 2.64
C LEU A 176 -55.25 -41.02 1.55
N ALA A 177 -56.24 -40.70 0.73
CA ALA A 177 -56.13 -39.64 -0.27
C ALA A 177 -55.85 -38.26 0.36
N HIS A 178 -56.53 -37.93 1.47
CA HIS A 178 -56.23 -36.70 2.22
C HIS A 178 -54.82 -36.72 2.82
N GLN A 179 -54.35 -37.85 3.34
CA GLN A 179 -52.99 -37.98 3.85
C GLN A 179 -51.94 -37.85 2.73
N ILE A 180 -52.19 -38.40 1.55
CA ILE A 180 -51.33 -38.23 0.37
C ILE A 180 -51.23 -36.76 -0.04
N THR A 181 -52.34 -36.01 -0.05
CA THR A 181 -52.28 -34.56 -0.36
C THR A 181 -51.44 -33.77 0.65
N ALA A 182 -51.50 -34.12 1.94
CA ALA A 182 -50.63 -33.53 2.96
C ALA A 182 -49.16 -33.93 2.77
N ALA A 183 -48.90 -35.20 2.43
CA ALA A 183 -47.55 -35.68 2.13
C ALA A 183 -46.94 -35.00 0.89
N GLN A 184 -47.73 -34.77 -0.16
CA GLN A 184 -47.31 -34.02 -1.36
C GLN A 184 -46.87 -32.59 -1.02
N LEU A 185 -47.61 -31.90 -0.14
CA LEU A 185 -47.21 -30.58 0.35
C LEU A 185 -45.89 -30.65 1.13
N SER A 186 -45.72 -31.69 1.95
CA SER A 186 -44.47 -31.92 2.69
C SER A 186 -43.27 -32.11 1.76
N VAL A 187 -43.42 -32.92 0.70
CA VAL A 187 -42.37 -33.10 -0.33
C VAL A 187 -42.07 -31.80 -1.05
N ALA A 188 -43.08 -31.03 -1.45
CA ALA A 188 -42.88 -29.73 -2.09
C ALA A 188 -42.07 -28.78 -1.20
N ASN A 189 -42.42 -28.68 0.09
CA ASN A 189 -41.67 -27.89 1.06
C ASN A 189 -40.22 -28.39 1.22
N ALA A 190 -40.02 -29.71 1.31
CA ALA A 190 -38.68 -30.29 1.42
C ALA A 190 -37.82 -30.04 0.17
N VAL A 191 -38.40 -30.07 -1.04
CA VAL A 191 -37.72 -29.70 -2.29
C VAL A 191 -37.26 -28.25 -2.24
N THR A 192 -38.10 -27.33 -1.77
CA THR A 192 -37.72 -25.91 -1.65
C THR A 192 -36.60 -25.72 -0.63
N ALA A 193 -36.66 -26.39 0.53
CA ALA A 193 -35.61 -26.35 1.55
C ALA A 193 -34.28 -26.93 1.04
N LEU A 194 -34.33 -28.03 0.30
CA LEU A 194 -33.16 -28.63 -0.35
C LEU A 194 -32.53 -27.68 -1.38
N ALA A 195 -33.34 -27.04 -2.23
CA ALA A 195 -32.87 -26.07 -3.20
C ALA A 195 -32.21 -24.86 -2.54
N GLN A 196 -32.79 -24.34 -1.45
CA GLN A 196 -32.22 -23.27 -0.65
C GLN A 196 -30.88 -23.68 -0.03
N ALA A 197 -30.81 -24.87 0.57
CA ALA A 197 -29.57 -25.36 1.17
C ALA A 197 -28.45 -25.56 0.13
N ARG A 198 -28.77 -26.04 -1.08
CA ARG A 198 -27.81 -26.13 -2.20
C ARG A 198 -27.29 -24.75 -2.61
N ALA A 199 -28.20 -23.77 -2.76
CA ALA A 199 -27.82 -22.40 -3.10
C ALA A 199 -26.93 -21.77 -2.02
N LEU A 200 -27.17 -22.04 -0.73
CA LEU A 200 -26.31 -21.57 0.36
C LEU A 200 -24.90 -22.15 0.29
N VAL A 201 -24.76 -23.44 -0.02
CA VAL A 201 -23.44 -24.06 -0.22
C VAL A 201 -22.71 -23.42 -1.39
N GLU A 202 -23.38 -23.22 -2.53
CA GLU A 202 -22.79 -22.55 -3.69
C GLU A 202 -22.36 -21.12 -3.38
N GLN A 203 -23.17 -20.36 -2.63
CA GLN A 203 -22.82 -19.00 -2.22
C GLN A 203 -21.56 -18.97 -1.35
N VAL A 204 -21.44 -19.88 -0.38
CA VAL A 204 -20.26 -19.96 0.49
C VAL A 204 -19.02 -20.37 -0.28
N VAL A 205 -19.14 -21.31 -1.22
CA VAL A 205 -18.01 -21.76 -2.05
C VAL A 205 -17.51 -20.66 -2.99
N ASN A 206 -18.42 -19.81 -3.50
CA ASN A 206 -18.10 -18.74 -4.42
C ASN A 206 -17.74 -17.40 -3.74
N GLU A 207 -17.60 -17.37 -2.41
CA GLU A 207 -17.21 -16.16 -1.68
C GLU A 207 -15.74 -15.80 -2.01
N PRO A 208 -15.46 -14.58 -2.50
CA PRO A 208 -14.11 -14.18 -2.90
C PRO A 208 -13.18 -14.04 -1.69
N ASN A 209 -11.88 -14.20 -1.92
CA ASN A 209 -10.88 -13.94 -0.89
C ASN A 209 -10.89 -12.45 -0.50
N PRO A 210 -10.82 -12.13 0.80
CA PRO A 210 -10.86 -10.75 1.24
C PRO A 210 -9.54 -10.06 0.92
N GLU A 211 -9.64 -8.84 0.40
CA GLU A 211 -8.48 -7.98 0.22
C GLU A 211 -7.89 -7.59 1.58
N PHE A 212 -6.57 -7.53 1.64
CA PHE A 212 -5.89 -7.12 2.87
C PHE A 212 -5.97 -5.60 3.02
N PRO A 213 -6.54 -5.07 4.11
CA PRO A 213 -6.80 -3.63 4.27
C PRO A 213 -5.54 -2.78 4.52
N GLY A 214 -4.36 -3.40 4.55
CA GLY A 214 -3.11 -2.75 4.92
C GLY A 214 -2.80 -2.90 6.41
N LEU A 215 -1.68 -2.30 6.83
CA LEU A 215 -1.24 -2.31 8.22
C LEU A 215 -2.29 -1.72 9.16
N SER A 216 -2.52 -2.37 10.30
CA SER A 216 -3.32 -1.85 11.39
C SER A 216 -2.77 -0.53 11.91
N LEU A 217 -3.65 0.31 12.48
CA LEU A 217 -3.22 1.57 13.06
C LEU A 217 -2.24 1.36 14.22
N ASP A 218 -2.47 0.35 15.05
CA ASP A 218 -1.60 0.02 16.18
C ASP A 218 -0.20 -0.38 15.70
N ALA A 219 -0.10 -1.14 14.60
CA ALA A 219 1.17 -1.45 13.97
C ALA A 219 1.86 -0.18 13.44
N ARG A 220 1.14 0.71 12.74
CA ARG A 220 1.71 1.99 12.26
C ARG A 220 2.24 2.84 13.42
N ARG A 221 1.48 2.95 14.52
CA ARG A 221 1.90 3.64 15.73
C ARG A 221 3.14 3.03 16.35
N ALA A 222 3.19 1.71 16.47
CA ALA A 222 4.35 1.01 17.03
C ALA A 222 5.61 1.21 16.18
N ILE A 223 5.49 1.14 14.85
CA ILE A 223 6.60 1.39 13.92
C ILE A 223 7.09 2.84 14.03
N ASN A 224 6.17 3.80 14.07
CA ASN A 224 6.50 5.22 14.22
C ASN A 224 7.23 5.50 15.55
N ILE A 225 6.78 4.90 16.65
CA ILE A 225 7.47 5.01 17.94
C ILE A 225 8.87 4.39 17.87
N ALA A 226 9.03 3.25 17.21
CA ALA A 226 10.34 2.62 17.01
C ALA A 226 11.27 3.48 16.14
N ALA A 227 10.75 4.16 15.12
CA ALA A 227 11.51 5.10 14.29
C ALA A 227 12.04 6.28 15.10
N ILE A 228 11.18 6.88 15.92
CA ILE A 228 11.53 7.98 16.81
C ILE A 228 12.55 7.52 17.87
N ALA A 229 12.35 6.33 18.46
CA ALA A 229 13.31 5.74 19.38
C ALA A 229 14.68 5.53 18.72
N TYR A 230 14.72 5.07 17.46
CA TYR A 230 15.97 4.90 16.74
C TYR A 230 16.66 6.25 16.48
N ALA A 231 15.91 7.28 16.08
CA ALA A 231 16.43 8.64 15.97
C ALA A 231 17.07 9.14 17.28
N GLU A 232 16.41 8.93 18.42
CA GLU A 232 16.97 9.27 19.73
C GLU A 232 18.29 8.53 19.98
N VAL A 233 18.33 7.22 19.73
CA VAL A 233 19.54 6.40 19.90
C VAL A 233 20.70 6.89 19.03
N LEU A 234 20.45 7.30 17.79
CA LEU A 234 21.50 7.85 16.93
C LEU A 234 22.02 9.18 17.48
N CYS A 235 21.13 10.07 17.93
CA CYS A 235 21.53 11.33 18.56
C CYS A 235 22.38 11.08 19.83
N LEU A 236 22.00 10.11 20.64
CA LEU A 236 22.73 9.71 21.85
C LEU A 236 24.15 9.25 21.57
N ARG A 237 24.31 8.41 20.54
CA ARG A 237 25.63 7.92 20.13
C ARG A 237 26.52 9.06 19.65
N VAL A 238 25.98 9.99 18.87
CA VAL A 238 26.74 11.16 18.41
C VAL A 238 27.02 12.14 19.55
N ALA A 239 26.12 12.30 20.51
CA ALA A 239 26.30 13.18 21.67
C ALA A 239 27.43 12.76 22.62
N SER A 240 27.93 11.52 22.50
CA SER A 240 29.18 11.10 23.17
C SER A 240 30.40 11.90 22.68
N LEU A 241 30.31 12.46 21.48
CA LEU A 241 31.28 13.41 20.94
C LEU A 241 30.90 14.80 21.47
N LYS A 242 31.84 15.51 22.10
CA LYS A 242 31.60 16.84 22.69
C LYS A 242 31.13 17.91 21.67
N THR A 243 31.31 17.65 20.38
CA THR A 243 30.94 18.55 19.28
C THR A 243 29.48 18.36 18.89
N PRO A 244 28.68 19.43 18.69
CA PRO A 244 27.25 19.34 18.38
C PRO A 244 26.97 18.94 16.91
N LEU A 245 27.51 17.80 16.48
CA LEU A 245 27.52 17.37 15.07
C LEU A 245 26.12 17.16 14.48
N VAL A 246 25.13 16.75 15.29
CA VAL A 246 23.74 16.60 14.81
C VAL A 246 23.14 17.94 14.41
N ALA A 247 23.36 18.99 15.22
CA ALA A 247 22.90 20.34 14.92
C ALA A 247 23.60 20.90 13.68
N MET A 248 24.92 20.73 13.60
CA MET A 248 25.71 21.16 12.43
C MET A 248 25.29 20.41 11.14
N ALA A 249 24.99 19.12 11.25
CA ALA A 249 24.51 18.31 10.12
C ALA A 249 23.13 18.77 9.63
N ARG A 250 22.22 19.10 10.56
CA ARG A 250 20.90 19.68 10.25
C ARG A 250 21.02 21.03 9.55
N GLU A 251 21.90 21.89 10.04
CA GLU A 251 22.14 23.20 9.42
C GLU A 251 22.70 23.04 8.00
N ALA A 252 23.68 22.16 7.81
CA ALA A 252 24.29 21.89 6.52
C ALA A 252 23.30 21.32 5.49
N THR A 253 22.29 20.54 5.92
CA THR A 253 21.25 20.05 5.01
C THR A 253 20.19 21.09 4.66
N GLY A 254 19.98 22.08 5.53
CA GLY A 254 19.12 23.24 5.25
C GLY A 254 19.72 24.23 4.24
N GLN A 255 21.06 24.23 4.10
CA GLN A 255 21.77 25.12 3.18
C GLN A 255 21.93 24.50 1.78
N ARG A 256 21.86 25.35 0.75
CA ARG A 256 22.08 24.92 -0.65
C ARG A 256 23.57 24.78 -0.98
N GLU A 257 24.39 25.67 -0.45
CA GLU A 257 25.82 25.75 -0.71
C GLU A 257 26.61 25.71 0.60
N ALA A 258 27.89 25.31 0.52
CA ALA A 258 28.75 25.32 1.69
C ALA A 258 28.98 26.76 2.19
N PRO A 259 29.11 26.97 3.51
CA PRO A 259 29.55 28.27 4.02
C PRO A 259 31.01 28.53 3.62
N ASP A 260 31.43 29.79 3.72
CA ASP A 260 32.78 30.21 3.33
C ASP A 260 33.86 29.70 4.29
N SER A 261 33.51 29.43 5.56
CA SER A 261 34.44 28.90 6.56
C SER A 261 33.72 28.11 7.67
N TYR A 262 34.35 27.02 8.12
CA TYR A 262 34.03 26.31 9.37
C TYR A 262 35.12 26.51 10.44
N GLY A 263 35.94 27.55 10.29
CA GLY A 263 37.15 27.80 11.07
C GLY A 263 38.41 27.66 10.22
N THR A 264 39.54 27.52 10.89
CA THR A 264 40.85 27.32 10.27
C THR A 264 40.94 25.95 9.57
N PRO A 265 41.89 25.78 8.62
CA PRO A 265 42.13 24.46 7.99
C PRO A 265 42.38 23.34 9.00
N GLN A 266 43.08 23.63 10.10
CA GLN A 266 43.35 22.66 11.17
C GLN A 266 42.08 22.25 11.91
N GLU A 267 41.22 23.21 12.26
CA GLU A 267 39.91 22.94 12.88
C GLU A 267 39.00 22.13 11.95
N CYS A 268 39.01 22.43 10.65
CA CYS A 268 38.27 21.66 9.65
C CYS A 268 38.74 20.20 9.59
N VAL A 269 40.06 19.94 9.61
CA VAL A 269 40.59 18.57 9.64
C VAL A 269 40.19 17.83 10.91
N LEU A 270 40.24 18.49 12.07
CA LEU A 270 39.77 17.91 13.32
C LEU A 270 38.28 17.58 13.28
N LEU A 271 37.47 18.49 12.73
CA LEU A 271 36.03 18.32 12.58
C LEU A 271 35.70 17.17 11.61
N MET A 272 36.39 17.05 10.47
CA MET A 272 36.27 15.90 9.57
C MET A 272 36.58 14.58 10.29
N GLY A 273 37.61 14.57 11.13
CA GLY A 273 37.93 13.41 11.97
C GLY A 273 36.81 13.06 12.94
N GLN A 274 36.16 14.05 13.56
CA GLN A 274 35.01 13.84 14.45
C GLN A 274 33.76 13.35 13.70
N ILE A 275 33.50 13.88 12.49
CA ILE A 275 32.39 13.43 11.64
C ILE A 275 32.57 11.97 11.24
N ASN A 276 33.78 11.57 10.85
CA ASN A 276 34.07 10.16 10.54
C ASN A 276 33.85 9.26 11.76
N ARG A 277 34.25 9.67 12.96
CA ARG A 277 33.92 8.94 14.20
C ARG A 277 32.41 8.86 14.43
N ALA A 278 31.68 9.96 14.23
CA ALA A 278 30.22 9.95 14.34
C ALA A 278 29.56 8.95 13.37
N GLN A 279 30.04 8.90 12.11
CA GLN A 279 29.59 7.92 11.12
C GLN A 279 29.82 6.48 11.60
N THR A 280 30.99 6.18 12.18
CA THR A 280 31.25 4.84 12.75
C THR A 280 30.31 4.50 13.91
N LEU A 281 30.02 5.46 14.79
CA LEU A 281 29.15 5.24 15.96
C LEU A 281 27.68 4.99 15.57
N ILE A 282 27.16 5.71 14.57
CA ILE A 282 25.78 5.49 14.09
C ILE A 282 25.65 4.19 13.28
N ALA A 283 26.72 3.74 12.63
CA ALA A 283 26.75 2.49 11.88
C ALA A 283 26.86 1.24 12.75
N GLU A 284 27.32 1.37 14.00
CA GLU A 284 27.51 0.27 14.92
C GLU A 284 26.20 -0.47 15.21
N ARG A 285 26.17 -1.80 15.04
CA ARG A 285 24.96 -2.61 15.25
C ARG A 285 24.88 -3.24 16.65
N ALA A 286 26.00 -3.29 17.38
CA ALA A 286 26.05 -3.86 18.71
C ALA A 286 25.14 -3.09 19.68
N GLY A 287 24.34 -3.83 20.46
CA GLY A 287 23.39 -3.29 21.45
C GLY A 287 22.26 -2.43 20.89
N LEU A 288 22.21 -2.20 19.57
CA LEU A 288 21.25 -1.30 18.94
C LEU A 288 19.78 -1.75 19.13
N PRO A 289 19.42 -3.03 18.93
CA PRO A 289 18.04 -3.48 19.11
C PRO A 289 17.51 -3.25 20.53
N ASP A 290 18.35 -3.50 21.54
CA ASP A 290 17.97 -3.30 22.95
C ASP A 290 17.82 -1.82 23.30
N GLN A 291 18.72 -0.96 22.82
CA GLN A 291 18.62 0.49 22.99
C GLN A 291 17.31 1.02 22.39
N ILE A 292 16.98 0.60 21.16
CA ILE A 292 15.72 0.97 20.49
C ILE A 292 14.52 0.45 21.27
N ARG A 293 14.55 -0.80 21.75
CA ARG A 293 13.45 -1.42 22.52
C ARG A 293 13.17 -0.65 23.81
N VAL A 294 14.19 -0.40 24.63
CA VAL A 294 14.06 0.33 25.90
C VAL A 294 13.47 1.73 25.65
N ARG A 295 13.97 2.43 24.64
CA ARG A 295 13.48 3.76 24.24
C ARG A 295 12.05 3.72 23.71
N SER A 296 11.71 2.72 22.92
CA SER A 296 10.35 2.53 22.40
C SER A 296 9.35 2.32 23.54
N GLU A 297 9.67 1.51 24.54
CA GLU A 297 8.80 1.28 25.71
C GLU A 297 8.59 2.55 26.54
N ARG A 298 9.64 3.37 26.70
CA ARG A 298 9.51 4.69 27.32
C ARG A 298 8.57 5.60 26.52
N LEU A 299 8.80 5.72 25.21
CA LEU A 299 8.01 6.57 24.32
C LEU A 299 6.54 6.15 24.28
N LYS A 300 6.24 4.85 24.28
CA LYS A 300 4.86 4.34 24.37
C LYS A 300 4.09 4.86 25.59
N ARG A 301 4.76 5.12 26.72
CA ARG A 301 4.11 5.59 27.95
C ARG A 301 3.73 7.07 27.90
N VAL A 302 4.46 7.87 27.10
CA VAL A 302 4.31 9.34 27.05
C VAL A 302 3.63 9.82 25.78
N ALA A 303 3.66 9.02 24.71
CA ALA A 303 3.11 9.38 23.40
C ALA A 303 1.60 9.66 23.45
N LYS A 304 1.21 10.83 22.92
CA LYS A 304 -0.18 11.24 22.72
C LYS A 304 -0.42 11.51 21.25
N TYR A 305 -1.57 11.07 20.75
CA TYR A 305 -1.98 11.22 19.35
C TYR A 305 -3.05 12.31 19.24
N ARG A 306 -3.06 13.05 18.13
CA ARG A 306 -4.01 14.15 17.93
C ARG A 306 -5.45 13.63 17.74
N GLY A 307 -5.60 12.46 17.13
CA GLY A 307 -6.88 11.81 16.92
C GLY A 307 -6.80 10.28 16.86
N ALA A 308 -7.97 9.65 16.85
CA ALA A 308 -8.10 8.20 16.88
C ALA A 308 -7.49 7.51 15.66
N ASN A 309 -7.35 8.19 14.52
CA ASN A 309 -6.82 7.66 13.27
C ASN A 309 -5.35 8.03 12.99
N ASP A 310 -4.73 8.83 13.87
CA ASP A 310 -3.36 9.30 13.64
C ASP A 310 -2.34 8.23 14.01
N GLY A 311 -1.47 7.90 13.05
CA GLY A 311 -0.33 7.00 13.24
C GLY A 311 0.88 7.69 13.89
N ALA A 312 1.02 9.00 13.73
CA ALA A 312 2.14 9.77 14.26
C ALA A 312 1.77 10.48 15.59
N PRO A 313 2.60 10.36 16.64
CA PRO A 313 2.39 11.06 17.90
C PRO A 313 2.64 12.57 17.78
N THR A 314 2.13 13.35 18.73
CA THR A 314 2.33 14.81 18.81
C THR A 314 3.73 15.14 19.32
N THR A 315 4.34 16.19 18.76
CA THR A 315 5.68 16.69 19.12
C THR A 315 5.82 16.99 20.61
N ASP A 316 4.75 17.49 21.23
CA ASP A 316 4.76 17.91 22.64
C ASP A 316 4.70 16.72 23.60
N SER A 317 4.12 15.60 23.16
CA SER A 317 3.96 14.39 23.99
C SER A 317 5.24 13.55 24.11
N ILE A 318 6.10 13.63 23.10
CA ILE A 318 7.40 12.96 23.06
C ILE A 318 8.52 13.92 23.47
N GLY A 319 8.20 15.20 23.59
CA GLY A 319 9.11 16.20 24.13
C GLY A 319 9.50 15.89 25.57
N ARG A 320 10.80 16.11 25.86
CA ARG A 320 11.44 16.30 27.17
C ARG A 320 10.70 15.64 28.35
N SER A 321 10.94 14.35 28.58
CA SER A 321 10.62 13.76 29.87
C SER A 321 11.69 14.19 30.89
N GLU A 322 11.27 14.86 31.98
CA GLU A 322 12.09 14.97 33.18
C GLU A 322 12.51 13.56 33.62
N GLY A 323 13.81 13.36 33.87
CA GLY A 323 14.40 12.04 34.17
C GLY A 323 15.05 11.32 32.99
N ASP A 324 15.04 11.89 31.77
CA ASP A 324 15.81 11.38 30.63
C ASP A 324 17.27 11.89 30.61
N VAL A 325 17.86 11.99 31.80
CA VAL A 325 19.31 12.14 31.92
C VAL A 325 19.88 10.78 31.59
N LEU A 326 20.68 10.71 30.54
CA LEU A 326 21.52 9.55 30.32
C LEU A 326 22.41 9.36 31.53
N GLU A 327 22.15 8.33 32.30
CA GLU A 327 23.21 7.59 32.98
C GLU A 327 24.05 6.89 31.90
N SER A 328 24.75 7.66 31.07
CA SER A 328 26.06 7.20 30.64
C SER A 328 26.97 7.45 31.84
N PRO A 329 27.51 6.42 32.51
CA PRO A 329 28.33 6.60 33.70
C PRO A 329 29.58 7.48 33.46
N ALA A 330 29.86 7.82 32.20
CA ALA A 330 30.94 8.70 31.78
C ALA A 330 30.62 10.21 31.78
N LEU A 331 29.35 10.64 31.87
CA LEU A 331 28.96 12.05 31.62
C LEU A 331 28.32 12.80 32.79
N GLY A 332 27.98 12.14 33.90
CA GLY A 332 27.45 12.80 35.10
C GLY A 332 26.22 13.70 34.85
N ASN A 333 25.95 14.62 35.79
CA ASN A 333 24.82 15.56 35.72
C ASN A 333 24.93 16.63 34.61
N ASP A 334 26.03 16.66 33.84
CA ASP A 334 26.30 17.61 32.75
C ASP A 334 26.04 17.01 31.35
N ALA A 335 25.39 15.84 31.27
CA ALA A 335 25.07 15.23 29.99
C ALA A 335 24.22 16.19 29.10
N PRO A 336 24.63 16.46 27.85
CA PRO A 336 23.88 17.33 26.95
C PRO A 336 22.46 16.80 26.78
N LYS A 337 21.48 17.65 27.10
CA LYS A 337 20.05 17.32 27.00
C LYS A 337 19.71 16.93 25.57
N LEU A 338 19.07 15.77 25.38
CA LEU A 338 18.69 15.29 24.06
C LEU A 338 17.71 16.27 23.39
N PRO A 339 17.91 16.67 22.13
CA PRO A 339 16.93 17.46 21.40
C PRO A 339 15.63 16.68 21.19
N ASN A 340 14.51 17.40 21.03
CA ASN A 340 13.24 16.77 20.68
C ASN A 340 13.31 16.36 19.21
N VAL A 341 13.66 15.09 18.96
CA VAL A 341 13.91 14.56 17.62
C VAL A 341 12.73 14.76 16.66
N LEU A 342 11.50 14.73 17.16
CA LEU A 342 10.30 14.89 16.35
C LEU A 342 9.98 16.37 16.09
N ALA A 343 10.11 17.24 17.09
CA ALA A 343 9.86 18.68 16.90
C ALA A 343 10.91 19.34 16.01
N GLU A 344 12.15 18.86 16.06
CA GLU A 344 13.26 19.37 15.25
C GLU A 344 13.40 18.69 13.89
N ASP A 345 12.51 17.74 13.55
CA ASP A 345 12.56 16.91 12.34
C ASP A 345 13.95 16.28 12.12
N ILE A 346 14.54 15.76 13.20
CA ILE A 346 15.89 15.21 13.15
C ILE A 346 15.89 13.97 12.25
N TRP A 347 16.83 13.91 11.30
CA TRP A 347 16.93 12.88 10.27
C TRP A 347 15.74 12.85 9.27
N ASP A 348 15.00 13.95 9.12
CA ASP A 348 13.79 14.07 8.29
C ASP A 348 12.68 13.08 8.69
N LEU A 349 12.47 12.87 9.99
CA LEU A 349 11.49 11.94 10.54
C LEU A 349 10.09 12.11 9.93
N PHE A 350 9.61 13.32 9.66
CA PHE A 350 8.29 13.52 9.05
C PHE A 350 8.13 12.87 7.68
N ARG A 351 9.24 12.62 6.96
CA ARG A 351 9.25 11.89 5.68
C ARG A 351 9.33 10.37 5.84
N ILE A 352 9.70 9.90 7.03
CA ILE A 352 9.90 8.48 7.34
C ILE A 352 8.65 7.88 8.01
N LEU A 353 7.97 8.65 8.85
CA LEU A 353 6.82 8.16 9.61
C LEU A 353 5.66 7.72 8.70
N LEU A 354 5.05 6.60 9.06
CA LEU A 354 3.87 6.04 8.41
C LEU A 354 2.63 6.87 8.76
N ARG A 355 1.79 7.15 7.76
CA ARG A 355 0.54 7.92 7.93
C ARG A 355 -0.62 7.02 8.31
#